data_AF-A0A533SJG6-F1
#
_entry.id   AF-A0A533SJG6-F1
#
_cell.length_a   1.000
_cell.length_b   1.000
_cell.length_c   1.000
_cell.angle_alpha   90.00
_cell.angle_beta   90.00
_cell.angle_gamma   90.00
#
_symmetry.space_group_name_H-M   'P 1'
#
loop_
_entity.id
_entity.type
_entity.pdbx_description
1 polymer ?
#
loop_
_entity_poly.entity_id
_entity_poly.type
_entity_poly.pdbx_seq_one_letter_code
_entity_poly.pdbx_strand_id
1 'polypeptide(L)'
;VVLDGSNTSGFQRTMLIALGTDDSITETSNGPVRLATLCLEEESAYIEKSEAREAFYRLDRLGIPLVEVATEPDIHSPEQALEVAEEVGLMLRLTGDVQRGIGTIRQDLNVSVEGGSRQEIKGVQELELLGDIVRLEAQRQLNLLEIRNELGKRKAKTTGFNRIDVTTAFSETNSSLAKSAISKGHRIMCLSVPGFEGLLGRALQPNRRLGTELADYARVWAGLGGIIHSDELPAYGISETEVSEIRKLCCEAKPTAFILVLGEEHRARRALTAIHDRLETALKGVPSETRKVNEDGTTSYQRPLPGSARMYPETDLPPIAIK
;
A
#
# COMPACT_ATOMS: atom_id res chain seq x y z
N VAL A 1 1.92 18.00 -13.34
CA VAL A 1 0.68 18.48 -12.63
C VAL A 1 0.58 17.77 -11.30
N VAL A 2 0.31 18.50 -10.21
CA VAL A 2 0.17 17.99 -8.84
C VAL A 2 -1.11 18.55 -8.23
N LEU A 3 -2.04 17.68 -7.84
CA LEU A 3 -3.41 18.08 -7.45
C LEU A 3 -3.66 18.08 -5.94
N ASP A 4 -2.72 17.61 -5.14
CA ASP A 4 -2.92 17.46 -3.70
C ASP A 4 -2.80 18.77 -2.91
N GLY A 5 -2.33 19.85 -3.55
CA GLY A 5 -2.14 21.16 -2.92
C GLY A 5 -0.75 21.40 -2.34
N SER A 6 0.15 20.40 -2.41
CA SER A 6 1.54 20.54 -1.92
C SER A 6 2.40 21.45 -2.80
N ASN A 7 2.01 21.69 -4.05
CA ASN A 7 2.59 22.72 -4.92
C ASN A 7 1.55 23.81 -5.18
N THR A 8 1.87 25.05 -4.81
CA THR A 8 0.93 26.19 -4.86
C THR A 8 0.48 26.56 -6.28
N SER A 9 1.28 26.24 -7.30
CA SER A 9 0.98 26.44 -8.71
C SER A 9 0.14 25.32 -9.33
N GLY A 10 -0.14 24.23 -8.60
CA GLY A 10 -0.81 23.03 -9.12
C GLY A 10 0.10 22.14 -9.99
N PHE A 11 1.41 22.39 -9.99
CA PHE A 11 2.41 21.57 -10.66
C PHE A 11 3.77 21.70 -9.96
N GLN A 12 4.62 20.71 -10.13
CA GLN A 12 6.03 20.74 -9.71
C GLN A 12 6.87 20.99 -10.95
N ARG A 13 7.84 21.90 -10.88
CA ARG A 13 8.81 22.06 -11.97
C ARG A 13 9.88 20.99 -11.84
N THR A 14 10.13 20.29 -12.95
CA THR A 14 11.11 19.21 -13.05
C THR A 14 11.84 19.37 -14.37
N MET A 15 13.16 19.23 -14.35
CA MET A 15 14.04 19.31 -15.51
C MET A 15 14.93 18.07 -15.56
N LEU A 16 14.95 17.40 -16.71
CA LEU A 16 15.88 16.32 -16.99
C LEU A 16 17.29 16.91 -17.22
N ILE A 17 18.26 16.47 -16.42
CA ILE A 17 19.66 16.91 -16.49
C ILE A 17 20.49 15.93 -17.31
N ALA A 18 20.32 14.63 -17.07
CA ALA A 18 21.04 13.60 -17.78
C ALA A 18 20.15 12.37 -18.04
N LEU A 19 20.36 11.76 -19.20
CA LEU A 19 19.83 10.44 -19.55
C LEU A 19 20.94 9.42 -19.37
N GLY A 20 20.58 8.30 -18.77
CA GLY A 20 21.42 7.12 -18.67
C GLY A 20 21.86 6.63 -20.05
N THR A 21 23.09 6.14 -20.10
CA THR A 21 23.63 5.34 -21.20
C THR A 21 24.03 3.97 -20.65
N ASP A 22 24.46 3.05 -21.51
CA ASP A 22 24.95 1.74 -21.05
C ASP A 22 26.17 1.84 -20.11
N ASP A 23 26.92 2.95 -20.18
CA ASP A 23 28.06 3.24 -19.30
C ASP A 23 27.66 3.96 -17.98
N SER A 24 26.38 4.36 -17.85
CA SER A 24 25.87 5.04 -16.65
C SER A 24 25.50 4.01 -15.58
N ILE A 25 26.50 3.49 -14.88
CA ILE A 25 26.35 2.38 -13.95
C ILE A 25 26.79 2.71 -12.52
N THR A 26 26.24 1.97 -11.57
CA THR A 26 26.79 1.79 -10.23
C THR A 26 27.25 0.35 -10.08
N GLU A 27 28.45 0.14 -9.55
CA GLU A 27 29.02 -1.19 -9.34
C GLU A 27 28.46 -1.81 -8.06
N THR A 28 28.20 -3.12 -8.11
CA THR A 28 27.76 -3.91 -6.95
C THR A 28 28.44 -5.27 -6.95
N SER A 29 28.41 -5.98 -5.84
CA SER A 29 28.94 -7.34 -5.70
C SER A 29 28.27 -8.35 -6.65
N ASN A 30 27.04 -8.06 -7.10
CA ASN A 30 26.25 -8.90 -8.00
C ASN A 30 26.22 -8.36 -9.45
N GLY A 31 27.14 -7.46 -9.79
CA GLY A 31 27.25 -6.84 -11.11
C GLY A 31 26.63 -5.44 -11.19
N PRO A 32 26.88 -4.74 -12.30
CA PRO A 32 26.52 -3.33 -12.42
C PRO A 32 25.00 -3.13 -12.55
N VAL A 33 24.52 -2.02 -11.99
CA VAL A 33 23.13 -1.56 -12.11
C VAL A 33 23.14 -0.24 -12.86
N ARG A 34 22.33 -0.12 -13.92
CA ARG A 34 22.27 1.11 -14.72
C ARG A 34 21.43 2.19 -14.03
N LEU A 35 21.83 3.43 -14.25
CA LEU A 35 21.11 4.65 -13.87
C LEU A 35 20.34 5.15 -15.09
N ALA A 36 19.03 5.36 -14.96
CA ALA A 36 18.15 5.71 -16.06
C ALA A 36 18.06 7.22 -16.29
N THR A 37 17.87 7.99 -15.22
CA THR A 37 17.66 9.44 -15.31
C THR A 37 18.23 10.19 -14.10
N LEU A 38 18.70 11.39 -14.36
CA LEU A 38 19.01 12.41 -13.36
C LEU A 38 18.12 13.63 -13.62
N CYS A 39 17.28 13.98 -12.65
CA CYS A 39 16.39 15.13 -12.73
C CYS A 39 16.71 16.14 -11.62
N LEU A 40 16.50 17.42 -11.93
CA LEU A 40 16.46 18.52 -10.96
C LEU A 40 15.02 19.00 -10.84
N GLU A 41 14.48 19.04 -9.63
CA GLU A 41 13.10 19.43 -9.39
C GLU A 41 12.92 20.28 -8.13
N GLU A 42 11.72 20.85 -7.99
CA GLU A 42 11.32 21.61 -6.80
C GLU A 42 10.76 20.68 -5.73
N GLU A 43 11.22 20.81 -4.48
CA GLU A 43 10.56 20.18 -3.34
C GLU A 43 9.15 20.76 -3.11
N SER A 44 8.22 19.91 -2.64
CA SER A 44 6.85 20.30 -2.31
C SER A 44 6.74 20.87 -0.89
N ALA A 45 5.67 21.65 -0.66
CA ALA A 45 5.34 22.19 0.65
C ALA A 45 5.12 21.07 1.68
N TYR A 46 5.46 21.34 2.94
CA TYR A 46 5.28 20.37 4.02
C TYR A 46 3.82 20.37 4.49
N ILE A 47 3.20 19.20 4.61
CA ILE A 47 1.85 19.09 5.15
C ILE A 47 1.89 19.14 6.68
N GLU A 48 1.38 20.22 7.28
CA GLU A 48 1.30 20.34 8.74
C GLU A 48 0.08 19.63 9.29
N LYS A 49 -1.04 19.70 8.57
CA LYS A 49 -2.30 19.14 9.01
C LYS A 49 -3.16 18.77 7.81
N SER A 50 -3.77 17.59 7.86
CA SER A 50 -4.79 17.15 6.91
C SER A 50 -6.07 16.84 7.65
N GLU A 51 -7.14 17.54 7.31
CA GLU A 51 -8.50 17.30 7.79
C GLU A 51 -9.36 16.70 6.67
N ALA A 52 -10.62 16.40 6.97
CA ALA A 52 -11.52 15.74 6.02
C ALA A 52 -11.85 16.61 4.78
N ARG A 53 -11.75 17.94 4.88
CA ARG A 53 -12.10 18.88 3.81
C ARG A 53 -11.00 19.88 3.47
N GLU A 54 -9.98 20.00 4.31
CA GLU A 54 -8.95 21.03 4.23
C GLU A 54 -7.61 20.42 4.57
N ALA A 55 -6.55 20.95 3.96
CA ALA A 55 -5.17 20.60 4.29
C ALA A 55 -4.36 21.90 4.43
N PHE A 56 -3.49 21.93 5.43
CA PHE A 56 -2.67 23.07 5.79
C PHE A 56 -1.21 22.72 5.47
N TYR A 57 -0.58 23.59 4.68
CA TYR A 57 0.78 23.40 4.19
C TYR A 57 1.68 24.54 4.65
N ARG A 58 2.90 24.20 5.06
CA ARG A 58 3.97 25.15 5.31
C ARG A 58 4.87 25.27 4.08
N LEU A 59 5.13 26.51 3.68
CA LEU A 59 5.81 26.83 2.42
C LEU A 59 7.34 26.95 2.55
N ASP A 60 7.89 26.78 3.75
CA ASP A 60 9.33 26.90 4.03
C ASP A 60 10.20 25.93 3.22
N ARG A 61 9.63 24.80 2.81
CA ARG A 61 10.30 23.78 2.00
C ARG A 61 10.03 23.88 0.51
N LEU A 62 9.01 24.65 0.11
CA LEU A 62 8.58 24.72 -1.29
C LEU A 62 9.68 25.36 -2.15
N GLY A 63 10.12 24.66 -3.19
CA GLY A 63 11.14 25.14 -4.11
C GLY A 63 12.59 24.89 -3.68
N ILE A 64 12.82 24.19 -2.58
CA ILE A 64 14.17 23.66 -2.28
C ILE A 64 14.58 22.72 -3.43
N PRO A 65 15.80 22.86 -3.99
CA PRO A 65 16.26 21.99 -5.06
C PRO A 65 16.34 20.52 -4.62
N LEU A 66 15.76 19.63 -5.42
CA LEU A 66 15.87 18.19 -5.28
C LEU A 66 16.57 17.59 -6.49
N VAL A 67 17.45 16.64 -6.22
CA VAL A 67 18.04 15.80 -7.25
C VAL A 67 17.38 14.43 -7.17
N GLU A 68 16.72 14.03 -8.24
CA GLU A 68 16.15 12.68 -8.38
C GLU A 68 17.07 11.83 -9.25
N VAL A 69 17.51 10.69 -8.71
CA VAL A 69 18.27 9.67 -9.42
C VAL A 69 17.39 8.43 -9.51
N ALA A 70 17.11 7.98 -10.74
CA ALA A 70 16.36 6.74 -10.98
C ALA A 70 17.29 5.65 -11.52
N THR A 71 17.12 4.43 -11.05
CA THR A 71 17.81 3.25 -11.60
C THR A 71 16.95 2.61 -12.70
N GLU A 72 17.60 1.88 -13.60
CA GLU A 72 16.92 0.87 -14.41
C GLU A 72 16.45 -0.30 -13.51
N PRO A 73 15.49 -1.14 -13.95
CA PRO A 73 15.01 -2.29 -13.19
C PRO A 73 15.98 -3.49 -13.24
N ASP A 74 17.29 -3.23 -13.08
CA ASP A 74 18.37 -4.22 -13.15
C ASP A 74 18.75 -4.81 -11.78
N ILE A 75 18.06 -4.41 -10.72
CA ILE A 75 18.29 -4.90 -9.36
C ILE A 75 17.58 -6.25 -9.18
N HIS A 76 18.32 -7.29 -8.82
CA HIS A 76 17.85 -8.66 -8.74
C HIS A 76 17.92 -9.30 -7.35
N SER A 77 18.50 -8.62 -6.36
CA SER A 77 18.50 -9.08 -4.96
C SER A 77 18.31 -7.95 -3.95
N PRO A 78 17.82 -8.25 -2.74
CA PRO A 78 17.77 -7.29 -1.64
C PRO A 78 19.12 -6.67 -1.29
N GLU A 79 20.19 -7.48 -1.33
CA GLU A 79 21.55 -7.06 -1.00
C GLU A 79 22.07 -6.08 -2.06
N GLN A 80 21.82 -6.37 -3.34
CA GLN A 80 22.16 -5.46 -4.45
C GLN A 80 21.38 -4.14 -4.34
N ALA A 81 20.11 -4.17 -3.92
CA ALA A 81 19.32 -2.96 -3.71
C ALA A 81 19.94 -2.04 -2.63
N LEU A 82 20.46 -2.64 -1.55
CA LEU A 82 21.15 -1.92 -0.49
C LEU A 82 22.46 -1.30 -0.98
N GLU A 83 23.30 -2.08 -1.67
CA GLU A 83 24.58 -1.60 -2.22
C GLU A 83 24.39 -0.42 -3.18
N VAL A 84 23.38 -0.50 -4.06
CA VAL A 84 23.03 0.61 -4.97
C VAL A 84 22.65 1.86 -4.20
N ALA A 85 21.80 1.74 -3.17
CA ALA A 85 21.36 2.88 -2.37
C ALA A 85 22.50 3.48 -1.56
N GLU A 86 23.43 2.66 -1.05
CA GLU A 86 24.65 3.10 -0.37
C GLU A 86 25.58 3.87 -1.32
N GLU A 87 25.85 3.32 -2.52
CA GLU A 87 26.75 3.93 -3.49
C GLU A 87 26.19 5.25 -4.05
N VAL A 88 24.90 5.28 -4.42
CA VAL A 88 24.24 6.53 -4.82
C VAL A 88 24.26 7.56 -3.69
N GLY A 89 23.99 7.12 -2.45
CA GLY A 89 24.09 7.98 -1.27
C GLY A 89 25.50 8.53 -1.05
N LEU A 90 26.53 7.71 -1.26
CA LEU A 90 27.93 8.10 -1.15
C LEU A 90 28.32 9.11 -2.24
N MET A 91 27.97 8.85 -3.50
CA MET A 91 28.20 9.77 -4.62
C MET A 91 27.59 11.14 -4.35
N LEU A 92 26.32 11.17 -3.91
CA LEU A 92 25.64 12.41 -3.54
C LEU A 92 26.36 13.13 -2.39
N ARG A 93 26.83 12.39 -1.36
CA ARG A 93 27.58 12.99 -0.24
C ARG A 93 28.93 13.57 -0.65
N LEU A 94 29.63 12.92 -1.59
CA LEU A 94 30.93 13.36 -2.08
C LEU A 94 30.88 14.71 -2.81
N THR A 95 29.71 15.11 -3.32
CA THR A 95 29.52 16.45 -3.90
C THR A 95 29.76 17.58 -2.88
N GLY A 96 29.54 17.34 -1.59
CA GLY A 96 29.65 18.35 -0.53
C GLY A 96 28.45 19.29 -0.40
N ASP A 97 27.54 19.29 -1.37
CA ASP A 97 26.45 20.29 -1.49
C ASP A 97 25.04 19.75 -1.20
N VAL A 98 24.94 18.50 -0.74
CA VAL A 98 23.65 17.89 -0.36
C VAL A 98 23.28 18.18 1.10
N GLN A 99 22.00 18.47 1.32
CA GLN A 99 21.47 18.69 2.67
C GLN A 99 21.58 17.43 3.53
N ARG A 100 21.84 17.62 4.83
CA ARG A 100 22.00 16.55 5.81
C ARG A 100 20.94 16.70 6.91
N GLY A 101 20.45 15.58 7.41
CA GLY A 101 19.52 15.54 8.52
C GLY A 101 18.30 14.68 8.21
N ILE A 102 17.36 14.66 9.16
CA ILE A 102 16.12 13.89 9.01
C ILE A 102 15.28 14.54 7.90
N GLY A 103 14.78 13.73 6.98
CA GLY A 103 13.88 14.17 5.92
C GLY A 103 14.54 14.88 4.74
N THR A 104 15.88 14.87 4.64
CA THR A 104 16.61 15.44 3.49
C THR A 104 16.84 14.44 2.35
N ILE A 105 16.59 13.15 2.60
CA ILE A 105 16.74 12.07 1.63
C ILE A 105 15.39 11.33 1.54
N ARG A 106 14.98 11.00 0.32
CA ARG A 106 13.83 10.15 0.04
C ARG A 106 14.27 8.95 -0.79
N GLN A 107 13.81 7.78 -0.39
CA GLN A 107 14.06 6.55 -1.11
C GLN A 107 12.71 5.84 -1.29
N ASP A 108 12.37 5.62 -2.56
CA ASP A 108 11.19 4.89 -2.99
C ASP A 108 11.65 3.65 -3.75
N LEU A 109 11.13 2.48 -3.39
CA LEU A 109 11.49 1.20 -4.00
C LEU A 109 10.41 0.74 -4.96
N ASN A 110 10.81 0.13 -6.07
CA ASN A 110 9.90 -0.53 -6.99
C ASN A 110 10.19 -2.03 -7.00
N VAL A 111 9.35 -2.82 -6.34
CA VAL A 111 9.59 -4.26 -6.13
C VAL A 111 8.58 -5.08 -6.92
N SER A 112 9.06 -6.12 -7.60
CA SER A 112 8.24 -7.09 -8.32
C SER A 112 8.86 -8.49 -8.27
N VAL A 113 8.04 -9.52 -8.44
CA VAL A 113 8.48 -10.91 -8.60
C VAL A 113 7.86 -11.50 -9.86
N GLU A 114 8.42 -12.60 -10.37
CA GLU A 114 7.84 -13.30 -11.51
C GLU A 114 6.40 -13.73 -11.25
N GLY A 115 5.50 -13.44 -12.18
CA GLY A 115 4.05 -13.68 -12.04
C GLY A 115 3.34 -12.76 -11.04
N GLY A 116 4.07 -11.89 -10.34
CA GLY A 116 3.56 -10.83 -9.46
C GLY A 116 3.26 -9.54 -10.22
N SER A 117 3.39 -8.40 -9.53
CA SER A 117 3.17 -7.09 -10.15
C SER A 117 3.99 -6.01 -9.46
N ARG A 118 4.27 -4.91 -10.18
CA ARG A 118 5.04 -3.78 -9.65
C ARG A 118 4.34 -3.17 -8.43
N GLN A 119 5.09 -3.06 -7.33
CA GLN A 119 4.72 -2.38 -6.10
C GLN A 119 5.63 -1.18 -5.92
N GLU A 120 5.04 0.00 -5.75
CA GLU A 120 5.79 1.20 -5.35
C GLU A 120 5.77 1.27 -3.82
N ILE A 121 6.92 1.18 -3.17
CA ILE A 121 7.05 1.26 -1.72
C ILE A 121 7.65 2.63 -1.38
N LYS A 122 6.90 3.45 -0.64
CA LYS A 122 7.31 4.79 -0.24
C LYS A 122 7.72 4.85 1.22
N GLY A 123 8.60 5.81 1.52
CA GLY A 123 8.96 6.15 2.89
C GLY A 123 10.01 5.23 3.50
N VAL A 124 10.96 4.74 2.68
CA VAL A 124 12.15 4.06 3.20
C VAL A 124 13.07 5.12 3.80
N GLN A 125 13.09 5.22 5.13
CA GLN A 125 13.90 6.20 5.85
C GLN A 125 15.23 5.61 6.33
N GLU A 126 15.19 4.36 6.80
CA GLU A 126 16.34 3.65 7.34
C GLU A 126 16.94 2.77 6.26
N LEU A 127 18.14 3.13 5.82
CA LEU A 127 18.86 2.40 4.78
C LEU A 127 19.11 0.94 5.17
N GLU A 128 19.39 0.68 6.45
CA GLU A 128 19.62 -0.66 6.99
C GLU A 128 18.41 -1.60 6.79
N LEU A 129 17.19 -1.06 6.76
CA LEU A 129 15.96 -1.84 6.55
C LEU A 129 15.66 -2.09 5.07
N LEU A 130 16.36 -1.44 4.13
CA LEU A 130 16.04 -1.48 2.71
C LEU A 130 16.02 -2.92 2.18
N GLY A 131 17.06 -3.71 2.49
CA GLY A 131 17.12 -5.12 2.09
C GLY A 131 15.97 -5.94 2.68
N ASP A 132 15.65 -5.74 3.96
CA ASP A 132 14.55 -6.44 4.61
C ASP A 132 13.19 -6.09 3.98
N ILE A 133 12.96 -4.82 3.64
CA ILE A 133 11.74 -4.36 2.97
C ILE A 133 11.58 -5.05 1.61
N VAL A 134 12.64 -5.09 0.80
CA VAL A 134 12.62 -5.77 -0.52
C VAL A 134 12.31 -7.26 -0.34
N ARG A 135 12.98 -7.93 0.61
CA ARG A 135 12.79 -9.37 0.88
C ARG A 135 11.36 -9.67 1.36
N LEU A 136 10.86 -8.88 2.30
CA LEU A 136 9.51 -9.03 2.85
C LEU A 136 8.44 -8.72 1.81
N GLU A 137 8.66 -7.76 0.91
CA GLU A 137 7.73 -7.48 -0.18
C GLU A 137 7.71 -8.62 -1.20
N ALA A 138 8.87 -9.15 -1.59
CA ALA A 138 8.94 -10.32 -2.45
C ALA A 138 8.19 -11.52 -1.84
N GLN A 139 8.40 -11.78 -0.54
CA GLN A 139 7.69 -12.82 0.20
C GLN A 139 6.16 -12.60 0.21
N ARG A 140 5.71 -11.35 0.38
CA ARG A 140 4.28 -10.99 0.32
C ARG A 140 3.68 -11.35 -1.02
N GLN A 141 4.35 -10.99 -2.12
CA GLN A 141 3.87 -11.28 -3.47
C GLN A 141 3.82 -12.78 -3.73
N LEU A 142 4.86 -13.53 -3.37
CA LEU A 142 4.89 -14.98 -3.50
C LEU A 142 3.73 -15.64 -2.74
N ASN A 143 3.50 -15.24 -1.48
CA ASN A 143 2.39 -15.75 -0.67
C ASN A 143 1.01 -15.41 -1.28
N LEU A 144 0.85 -14.23 -1.87
CA LEU A 144 -0.37 -13.86 -2.59
C LEU A 144 -0.58 -14.72 -3.85
N LEU A 145 0.48 -15.05 -4.58
CA LEU A 145 0.40 -15.95 -5.73
C LEU A 145 0.03 -17.37 -5.32
N GLU A 146 0.51 -17.84 -4.17
CA GLU A 146 0.09 -19.12 -3.61
C GLU A 146 -1.40 -19.12 -3.23
N ILE A 147 -1.91 -18.03 -2.64
CA ILE A 147 -3.34 -17.85 -2.38
C ILE A 147 -4.15 -17.87 -3.68
N ARG A 148 -3.71 -17.15 -4.71
CA ARG A 148 -4.35 -17.17 -6.04
C ARG A 148 -4.42 -18.59 -6.59
N ASN A 149 -3.31 -19.34 -6.53
CA ASN A 149 -3.25 -20.71 -7.03
C ASN A 149 -4.22 -21.63 -6.27
N GLU A 150 -4.31 -21.48 -4.95
CA GLU A 150 -5.24 -22.23 -4.12
C GLU A 150 -6.70 -21.88 -4.42
N LEU A 151 -7.02 -20.61 -4.60
CA LEU A 151 -8.34 -20.15 -5.05
C LEU A 151 -8.71 -20.72 -6.42
N GLY A 152 -7.73 -20.81 -7.34
CA GLY A 152 -7.88 -21.44 -8.64
C GLY A 152 -8.23 -22.93 -8.54
N LYS A 153 -7.54 -23.68 -7.67
CA LYS A 153 -7.85 -25.10 -7.39
C LYS A 153 -9.26 -25.27 -6.84
N ARG A 154 -9.69 -24.37 -5.96
CA ARG A 154 -11.05 -24.33 -5.38
C ARG A 154 -12.11 -23.83 -6.35
N LYS A 155 -11.73 -23.35 -7.54
CA LYS A 155 -12.61 -22.69 -8.51
C LYS A 155 -13.43 -21.57 -7.87
N ALA A 156 -12.83 -20.83 -6.94
CA ALA A 156 -13.47 -19.74 -6.24
C ALA A 156 -13.90 -18.64 -7.21
N LYS A 157 -15.07 -18.04 -6.97
CA LYS A 157 -15.65 -16.98 -7.81
C LYS A 157 -16.35 -15.95 -6.93
N THR A 158 -16.42 -14.72 -7.40
CA THR A 158 -17.13 -13.62 -6.72
C THR A 158 -18.65 -13.71 -6.85
N THR A 159 -19.20 -14.51 -7.76
CA THR A 159 -20.67 -14.63 -7.96
C THR A 159 -21.42 -15.15 -6.74
N GLY A 160 -20.73 -15.81 -5.81
CA GLY A 160 -21.31 -16.28 -4.53
C GLY A 160 -21.16 -15.29 -3.39
N PHE A 161 -20.63 -14.08 -3.64
CA PHE A 161 -20.43 -13.10 -2.59
C PHE A 161 -21.76 -12.42 -2.27
N ASN A 162 -22.11 -12.38 -1.00
CA ASN A 162 -23.36 -11.80 -0.54
C ASN A 162 -23.11 -10.82 0.61
N ARG A 163 -23.83 -9.69 0.59
CA ARG A 163 -23.71 -8.62 1.59
C ARG A 163 -25.00 -8.57 2.41
N ILE A 164 -24.91 -8.76 3.71
CA ILE A 164 -26.08 -8.77 4.61
C ILE A 164 -25.78 -7.92 5.85
N ASP A 165 -26.79 -7.19 6.32
CA ASP A 165 -26.76 -6.58 7.66
C ASP A 165 -27.06 -7.67 8.71
N VAL A 166 -26.08 -7.95 9.56
CA VAL A 166 -26.19 -8.96 10.64
C VAL A 166 -26.29 -8.31 12.02
N THR A 167 -26.56 -7.00 12.10
CA THR A 167 -26.63 -6.25 13.37
C THR A 167 -27.57 -6.91 14.39
N THR A 168 -28.68 -7.49 13.94
CA THR A 168 -29.65 -8.16 14.82
C THR A 168 -29.10 -9.42 15.48
N ALA A 169 -28.16 -10.13 14.86
CA ALA A 169 -27.52 -11.32 15.45
C ALA A 169 -26.61 -10.97 16.64
N PHE A 170 -26.31 -9.69 16.84
CA PHE A 170 -25.46 -9.20 17.94
C PHE A 170 -26.26 -8.48 19.04
N SER A 171 -27.60 -8.62 19.07
CA SER A 171 -28.44 -7.94 20.08
C SER A 171 -28.10 -8.34 21.51
N GLU A 172 -27.72 -9.60 21.73
CA GLU A 172 -27.35 -10.17 23.03
C GLU A 172 -25.86 -10.54 23.11
N THR A 173 -25.03 -9.93 22.25
CA THR A 173 -23.60 -10.25 22.17
C THR A 173 -22.86 -9.98 23.47
N ASN A 174 -21.77 -10.71 23.74
CA ASN A 174 -20.83 -10.36 24.80
C ASN A 174 -19.63 -9.54 24.31
N SER A 175 -19.49 -9.34 23.00
CA SER A 175 -18.41 -8.54 22.43
C SER A 175 -18.56 -7.06 22.78
N SER A 176 -17.58 -6.52 23.51
CA SER A 176 -17.52 -5.09 23.83
C SER A 176 -17.47 -4.21 22.58
N LEU A 177 -16.80 -4.70 21.52
CA LEU A 177 -16.68 -4.03 20.24
C LEU A 177 -18.05 -3.93 19.53
N ALA A 178 -18.78 -5.04 19.45
CA ALA A 178 -20.11 -5.05 18.84
C ALA A 178 -21.12 -4.21 19.64
N LYS A 179 -21.13 -4.31 20.97
CA LYS A 179 -21.95 -3.45 21.85
C LYS A 179 -21.70 -1.96 21.62
N SER A 180 -20.42 -1.57 21.55
CA SER A 180 -20.00 -0.18 21.34
C SER A 180 -20.37 0.33 19.95
N ALA A 181 -20.33 -0.53 18.92
CA ALA A 181 -20.80 -0.16 17.59
C ALA A 181 -22.32 0.07 17.58
N ILE A 182 -23.10 -0.85 18.15
CA ILE A 182 -24.57 -0.76 18.19
C ILE A 182 -25.03 0.47 18.98
N SER A 183 -24.40 0.77 20.12
CA SER A 183 -24.77 1.94 20.93
C SER A 183 -24.52 3.28 20.23
N LYS A 184 -23.56 3.32 19.29
CA LYS A 184 -23.29 4.49 18.43
C LYS A 184 -24.20 4.56 17.20
N GLY A 185 -25.16 3.63 17.06
CA GLY A 185 -26.02 3.53 15.87
C GLY A 185 -25.31 3.00 14.63
N HIS A 186 -24.13 2.37 14.78
CA HIS A 186 -23.43 1.73 13.68
C HIS A 186 -24.10 0.41 13.29
N ARG A 187 -23.83 -0.05 12.07
CA ARG A 187 -24.25 -1.35 11.56
C ARG A 187 -23.09 -2.35 11.58
N ILE A 188 -23.43 -3.62 11.70
CA ILE A 188 -22.52 -4.75 11.54
C ILE A 188 -22.87 -5.43 10.23
N MET A 189 -22.10 -5.13 9.18
CA MET A 189 -22.31 -5.64 7.84
C MET A 189 -21.43 -6.87 7.61
N CYS A 190 -22.00 -7.95 7.08
CA CYS A 190 -21.31 -9.17 6.68
C CYS A 190 -21.13 -9.21 5.16
N LEU A 191 -19.97 -9.68 4.71
CA LEU A 191 -19.71 -10.13 3.34
C LEU A 191 -19.30 -11.61 3.38
N SER A 192 -20.13 -12.48 2.80
CA SER A 192 -19.79 -13.89 2.58
C SER A 192 -18.83 -14.00 1.41
N VAL A 193 -17.76 -14.79 1.58
CA VAL A 193 -16.65 -14.94 0.63
C VAL A 193 -16.29 -16.42 0.42
N PRO A 194 -17.16 -17.22 -0.23
CA PRO A 194 -16.92 -18.64 -0.42
C PRO A 194 -15.60 -18.93 -1.15
N GLY A 195 -14.86 -19.93 -0.67
CA GLY A 195 -13.57 -20.36 -1.22
C GLY A 195 -12.37 -19.75 -0.49
N PHE A 196 -12.57 -18.73 0.34
CA PHE A 196 -11.51 -18.06 1.11
C PHE A 196 -11.28 -18.67 2.52
N GLU A 197 -11.89 -19.82 2.82
CA GLU A 197 -11.77 -20.48 4.13
C GLU A 197 -10.32 -20.85 4.43
N GLY A 198 -9.81 -20.38 5.58
CA GLY A 198 -8.41 -20.56 5.98
C GLY A 198 -7.41 -19.71 5.18
N LEU A 199 -7.86 -18.95 4.18
CA LEU A 199 -7.00 -18.08 3.38
C LEU A 199 -6.97 -16.65 3.89
N LEU A 200 -8.03 -16.18 4.56
CA LEU A 200 -8.07 -14.84 5.16
C LEU A 200 -7.04 -14.74 6.31
N GLY A 201 -6.91 -15.82 7.09
CA GLY A 201 -5.93 -15.94 8.16
C GLY A 201 -4.50 -16.26 7.71
N ARG A 202 -4.27 -16.53 6.41
CA ARG A 202 -2.94 -16.94 5.91
C ARG A 202 -1.95 -15.77 6.00
N ALA A 203 -0.79 -16.04 6.59
CA ALA A 203 0.29 -15.07 6.70
C ALA A 203 0.86 -14.72 5.31
N LEU A 204 1.09 -13.43 5.07
CA LEU A 204 1.74 -12.89 3.88
C LEU A 204 3.14 -12.37 4.19
N GLN A 205 3.28 -11.74 5.36
CA GLN A 205 4.53 -11.24 5.94
C GLN A 205 4.47 -11.54 7.45
N PRO A 206 5.58 -11.39 8.20
CA PRO A 206 5.52 -11.40 9.66
C PRO A 206 4.42 -10.46 10.15
N ASN A 207 3.59 -10.94 11.08
CA ASN A 207 2.47 -10.19 11.67
C ASN A 207 1.38 -9.67 10.70
N ARG A 208 1.44 -9.97 9.39
CA ARG A 208 0.45 -9.53 8.41
C ARG A 208 -0.14 -10.70 7.63
N ARG A 209 -1.47 -10.74 7.56
CA ARG A 209 -2.27 -11.77 6.90
C ARG A 209 -3.01 -11.19 5.70
N LEU A 210 -3.68 -12.03 4.90
CA LEU A 210 -4.60 -11.54 3.89
C LEU A 210 -5.71 -10.67 4.50
N GLY A 211 -6.23 -11.04 5.68
CA GLY A 211 -7.18 -10.24 6.44
C GLY A 211 -6.64 -8.85 6.79
N THR A 212 -5.35 -8.74 7.11
CA THR A 212 -4.67 -7.46 7.37
C THR A 212 -4.64 -6.57 6.13
N GLU A 213 -4.38 -7.14 4.94
CA GLU A 213 -4.46 -6.38 3.66
C GLU A 213 -5.88 -5.85 3.42
N LEU A 214 -6.90 -6.68 3.64
CA LEU A 214 -8.30 -6.25 3.49
C LEU A 214 -8.67 -5.15 4.50
N ALA A 215 -8.12 -5.21 5.72
CA ALA A 215 -8.29 -4.18 6.73
C ALA A 215 -7.66 -2.85 6.30
N ASP A 216 -6.50 -2.86 5.65
CA ASP A 216 -5.88 -1.64 5.12
C ASP A 216 -6.74 -0.98 4.05
N TYR A 217 -7.33 -1.76 3.15
CA TYR A 217 -8.29 -1.27 2.17
C TYR A 217 -9.52 -0.65 2.84
N ALA A 218 -10.09 -1.31 3.87
CA ALA A 218 -11.20 -0.74 4.63
C ALA A 218 -10.83 0.58 5.31
N ARG A 219 -9.60 0.70 5.82
CA ARG A 219 -9.10 1.92 6.46
C ARG A 219 -8.94 3.06 5.47
N VAL A 220 -8.25 2.83 4.36
CA VAL A 220 -7.99 3.87 3.34
C VAL A 220 -9.28 4.29 2.64
N TRP A 221 -10.10 3.33 2.22
CA TRP A 221 -11.27 3.63 1.39
C TRP A 221 -12.51 4.02 2.19
N ALA A 222 -12.62 3.67 3.47
CA ALA A 222 -13.81 3.96 4.26
C ALA A 222 -13.54 4.65 5.60
N GLY A 223 -12.28 4.87 5.98
CA GLY A 223 -11.92 5.48 7.26
C GLY A 223 -12.32 4.63 8.47
N LEU A 224 -12.37 3.31 8.32
CA LEU A 224 -12.69 2.37 9.40
C LEU A 224 -11.43 1.87 10.11
N GLY A 225 -11.56 1.52 11.40
CA GLY A 225 -10.43 1.05 12.20
C GLY A 225 -9.89 -0.34 11.79
N GLY A 226 -10.77 -1.18 11.23
CA GLY A 226 -10.42 -2.53 10.79
C GLY A 226 -11.64 -3.36 10.40
N ILE A 227 -11.42 -4.66 10.26
CA ILE A 227 -12.43 -5.67 9.93
C ILE A 227 -12.27 -6.86 10.88
N ILE A 228 -13.25 -7.75 10.91
CA ILE A 228 -13.15 -9.06 11.57
C ILE A 228 -13.44 -10.11 10.50
N HIS A 229 -12.74 -11.23 10.49
CA HIS A 229 -13.02 -12.30 9.53
C HIS A 229 -13.13 -13.68 10.17
N SER A 230 -13.78 -14.59 9.46
CA SER A 230 -14.11 -15.93 9.96
C SER A 230 -12.91 -16.73 10.47
N ASP A 231 -11.74 -16.60 9.84
CA ASP A 231 -10.55 -17.38 10.23
C ASP A 231 -9.91 -16.90 11.55
N GLU A 232 -10.32 -15.73 12.07
CA GLU A 232 -9.90 -15.21 13.37
C GLU A 232 -10.92 -15.48 14.48
N LEU A 233 -12.06 -16.09 14.15
CA LEU A 233 -13.15 -16.36 15.07
C LEU A 233 -13.17 -17.84 15.46
N PRO A 234 -13.56 -18.18 16.71
CA PRO A 234 -14.13 -17.32 17.75
C PRO A 234 -13.07 -16.48 18.50
N ALA A 235 -13.28 -15.16 18.57
CA ALA A 235 -12.42 -14.22 19.28
C ALA A 235 -13.17 -12.89 19.53
N TYR A 236 -12.52 -11.93 20.18
CA TYR A 236 -13.06 -10.57 20.41
C TYR A 236 -14.41 -10.54 21.16
N GLY A 237 -14.67 -11.57 21.98
CA GLY A 237 -15.94 -11.73 22.70
C GLY A 237 -17.11 -12.20 21.82
N ILE A 238 -16.84 -12.62 20.57
CA ILE A 238 -17.81 -13.25 19.68
C ILE A 238 -17.73 -14.76 19.88
N SER A 239 -18.84 -15.34 20.32
CA SER A 239 -19.03 -16.76 20.63
C SER A 239 -19.23 -17.62 19.38
N GLU A 240 -19.00 -18.92 19.51
CA GLU A 240 -19.29 -19.90 18.45
C GLU A 240 -20.77 -19.94 18.04
N THR A 241 -21.68 -19.63 18.97
CA THR A 241 -23.11 -19.53 18.68
C THR A 241 -23.41 -18.36 17.75
N GLU A 242 -22.79 -17.20 17.99
CA GLU A 242 -22.92 -16.03 17.10
C GLU A 242 -22.27 -16.30 15.73
N VAL A 243 -21.08 -16.93 15.71
CA VAL A 243 -20.43 -17.33 14.44
C VAL A 243 -21.34 -18.25 13.62
N SER A 244 -21.99 -19.20 14.29
CA SER A 244 -22.93 -20.12 13.65
C SER A 244 -24.18 -19.41 13.13
N GLU A 245 -24.69 -18.42 13.86
CA GLU A 245 -25.83 -17.59 13.42
C GLU A 245 -25.47 -16.75 12.18
N ILE A 246 -24.29 -16.12 12.18
CA ILE A 246 -23.79 -15.36 11.04
C ILE A 246 -23.66 -16.25 9.81
N ARG A 247 -23.15 -17.48 9.95
CA ARG A 247 -23.08 -18.45 8.84
C ARG A 247 -24.46 -18.85 8.33
N LYS A 248 -25.47 -18.97 9.19
CA LYS A 248 -26.85 -19.24 8.76
C LYS A 248 -27.41 -18.08 7.94
N LEU A 249 -27.21 -16.84 8.40
CA LEU A 249 -27.72 -15.64 7.73
C LEU A 249 -26.97 -15.32 6.43
N CYS A 250 -25.64 -15.26 6.50
CA CYS A 250 -24.78 -14.72 5.45
C CYS A 250 -24.33 -15.78 4.43
N CYS A 251 -24.30 -17.05 4.83
CA CYS A 251 -23.63 -18.13 4.08
C CYS A 251 -24.55 -19.29 3.68
N GLU A 252 -25.87 -19.14 3.80
CA GLU A 252 -26.85 -20.21 3.54
C GLU A 252 -26.53 -21.51 4.31
N ALA A 253 -25.98 -21.39 5.53
CA ALA A 253 -25.49 -22.50 6.36
C ALA A 253 -24.37 -23.36 5.75
N LYS A 254 -23.69 -22.89 4.70
CA LYS A 254 -22.45 -23.50 4.20
C LYS A 254 -21.27 -23.06 5.08
N PRO A 255 -20.22 -23.90 5.24
CA PRO A 255 -19.03 -23.55 6.01
C PRO A 255 -18.15 -22.59 5.20
N THR A 256 -18.66 -21.41 4.85
CA THR A 256 -17.94 -20.44 4.01
C THR A 256 -17.28 -19.35 4.81
N ALA A 257 -16.19 -18.78 4.29
CA ALA A 257 -15.55 -17.65 4.91
C ALA A 257 -16.45 -16.41 4.84
N PHE A 258 -16.31 -15.52 5.82
CA PHE A 258 -17.04 -14.26 5.86
C PHE A 258 -16.20 -13.16 6.52
N ILE A 259 -16.55 -11.91 6.22
CA ILE A 259 -15.91 -10.70 6.74
C ILE A 259 -16.99 -9.80 7.34
N LEU A 260 -16.75 -9.32 8.56
CA LEU A 260 -17.59 -8.36 9.26
C LEU A 260 -16.94 -6.98 9.24
N VAL A 261 -17.76 -5.97 8.99
CA VAL A 261 -17.39 -4.57 9.04
C VAL A 261 -18.36 -3.83 9.96
N LEU A 262 -17.80 -3.16 10.97
CA LEU A 262 -18.55 -2.41 11.97
C LEU A 262 -18.33 -0.91 11.76
N GLY A 263 -19.41 -0.16 11.52
CA GLY A 263 -19.32 1.28 11.29
C GLY A 263 -20.63 1.91 10.86
N GLU A 264 -20.61 3.23 10.63
CA GLU A 264 -21.73 3.93 9.98
C GLU A 264 -22.09 3.23 8.66
N GLU A 265 -23.39 3.08 8.37
CA GLU A 265 -23.86 2.25 7.24
C GLU A 265 -23.17 2.60 5.91
N HIS A 266 -23.05 3.90 5.59
CA HIS A 266 -22.41 4.33 4.36
C HIS A 266 -20.91 3.99 4.31
N ARG A 267 -20.18 4.09 5.44
CA ARG A 267 -18.76 3.71 5.53
C ARG A 267 -18.60 2.20 5.45
N ALA A 268 -19.44 1.44 6.15
CA ALA A 268 -19.42 -0.01 6.12
C ALA A 268 -19.67 -0.55 4.70
N ARG A 269 -20.64 0.01 3.97
CA ARG A 269 -20.91 -0.32 2.57
C ARG A 269 -19.74 0.01 1.63
N ARG A 270 -19.08 1.15 1.84
CA ARG A 270 -17.86 1.53 1.09
C ARG A 270 -16.71 0.56 1.35
N ALA A 271 -16.47 0.21 2.62
CA ALA A 271 -15.45 -0.76 2.99
C ALA A 271 -15.71 -2.13 2.37
N LEU A 272 -16.95 -2.65 2.45
CA LEU A 272 -17.31 -3.92 1.82
C LEU A 272 -17.12 -3.91 0.30
N THR A 273 -17.31 -2.76 -0.35
CA THR A 273 -17.04 -2.61 -1.78
C THR A 273 -15.54 -2.69 -2.07
N ALA A 274 -14.71 -1.94 -1.33
CA ALA A 274 -13.26 -2.00 -1.48
C ALA A 274 -12.69 -3.41 -1.20
N ILE A 275 -13.21 -4.09 -0.16
CA ILE A 275 -12.83 -5.47 0.19
C ILE A 275 -13.24 -6.44 -0.93
N HIS A 276 -14.46 -6.31 -1.46
CA HIS A 276 -14.95 -7.12 -2.57
C HIS A 276 -14.00 -7.00 -3.79
N ASP A 277 -13.65 -5.78 -4.18
CA ASP A 277 -12.79 -5.53 -5.35
C ASP A 277 -11.36 -6.07 -5.12
N ARG A 278 -10.87 -5.95 -3.88
CA ARG A 278 -9.56 -6.52 -3.48
C ARG A 278 -9.56 -8.05 -3.50
N LEU A 279 -10.64 -8.70 -3.10
CA LEU A 279 -10.82 -10.15 -3.17
C LEU A 279 -10.95 -10.63 -4.62
N GLU A 280 -11.65 -9.89 -5.48
CA GLU A 280 -11.66 -10.17 -6.92
C GLU A 280 -10.24 -10.12 -7.50
N THR A 281 -9.44 -9.14 -7.06
CA THR A 281 -8.04 -9.05 -7.49
C THR A 281 -7.20 -10.21 -6.96
N ALA A 282 -7.48 -10.73 -5.75
CA ALA A 282 -6.80 -11.92 -5.22
C ALA A 282 -7.02 -13.19 -6.06
N LEU A 283 -8.15 -13.29 -6.78
CA LEU A 283 -8.40 -14.37 -7.75
C LEU A 283 -7.51 -14.23 -8.99
N LYS A 284 -7.05 -13.02 -9.33
CA LYS A 284 -6.22 -12.71 -10.50
C LYS A 284 -4.72 -12.76 -10.15
N GLY A 285 -4.33 -12.28 -8.96
CA GLY A 285 -2.95 -12.29 -8.47
C GLY A 285 -2.62 -11.14 -7.54
N VAL A 286 -1.44 -10.54 -7.72
CA VAL A 286 -0.95 -9.42 -6.90
C VAL A 286 -1.46 -8.10 -7.50
N PRO A 287 -2.16 -7.25 -6.73
CA PRO A 287 -2.58 -5.92 -7.19
C PRO A 287 -1.36 -5.01 -7.40
N SER A 288 -1.37 -4.13 -8.40
CA SER A 288 -0.39 -3.05 -8.51
C SER A 288 -0.84 -1.85 -7.68
N GLU A 289 -0.01 -1.47 -6.70
CA GLU A 289 -0.38 -0.48 -5.69
C GLU A 289 0.84 0.25 -5.13
N THR A 290 0.59 1.44 -4.55
CA THR A 290 1.56 2.15 -3.73
C THR A 290 1.36 1.75 -2.27
N ARG A 291 2.47 1.44 -1.62
CA ARG A 291 2.53 0.89 -0.27
C ARG A 291 3.47 1.74 0.58
N LYS A 292 3.21 1.80 1.88
CA LYS A 292 4.08 2.47 2.86
C LYS A 292 4.85 1.44 3.67
N VAL A 293 6.06 1.79 4.09
CA VAL A 293 6.87 1.00 5.01
C VAL A 293 6.31 1.11 6.44
N ASN A 294 6.26 -0.01 7.15
CA ASN A 294 5.99 -0.07 8.58
C ASN A 294 7.31 -0.18 9.36
N GLU A 295 7.30 0.10 10.67
CA GLU A 295 8.49 0.08 11.54
C GLU A 295 9.21 -1.28 11.55
N ASP A 296 8.50 -2.38 11.31
CA ASP A 296 9.04 -3.74 11.27
C ASP A 296 9.52 -4.17 9.87
N GLY A 297 9.64 -3.23 8.93
CA GLY A 297 10.02 -3.48 7.54
C GLY A 297 8.89 -4.05 6.67
N THR A 298 7.72 -4.33 7.24
CA THR A 298 6.58 -4.84 6.45
C THR A 298 5.89 -3.75 5.64
N THR A 299 5.15 -4.23 4.64
CA THR A 299 4.25 -3.49 3.75
C THR A 299 2.97 -2.93 4.39
N SER A 300 2.40 -1.77 4.05
CA SER A 300 0.95 -1.53 4.20
C SER A 300 0.36 -0.83 2.98
N TYR A 301 -0.86 -1.18 2.59
CA TYR A 301 -1.52 -0.48 1.47
C TYR A 301 -1.70 1.01 1.78
N GLN A 302 -1.35 1.87 0.84
CA GLN A 302 -1.52 3.32 0.97
C GLN A 302 -2.53 3.86 -0.04
N ARG A 303 -2.34 3.54 -1.32
CA ARG A 303 -3.19 4.02 -2.43
C ARG A 303 -2.96 3.19 -3.70
N PRO A 304 -3.84 3.27 -4.71
CA PRO A 304 -3.53 2.72 -6.04
C PRO A 304 -2.27 3.37 -6.61
N LEU A 305 -1.58 2.68 -7.54
CA LEU A 305 -0.47 3.30 -8.26
C LEU A 305 -0.93 4.62 -8.91
N PRO A 306 -0.12 5.67 -8.85
CA PRO A 306 -0.41 6.90 -9.56
C PRO A 306 -0.54 6.62 -11.07
N GLY A 307 -1.48 7.29 -11.72
CA GLY A 307 -1.56 7.29 -13.18
C GLY A 307 -0.33 7.95 -13.80
N SER A 308 -0.20 7.88 -15.12
CA SER A 308 0.90 8.54 -15.83
C SER A 308 0.91 10.04 -15.52
N ALA A 309 2.09 10.55 -15.16
CA ALA A 309 2.29 11.97 -14.91
C ALA A 309 1.95 12.75 -16.18
N ARG A 310 1.14 13.82 -16.02
CA ARG A 310 0.90 14.79 -17.09
C ARG A 310 1.94 15.89 -16.96
N MET A 311 2.88 15.92 -17.89
CA MET A 311 3.90 16.97 -18.03
C MET A 311 3.53 17.90 -19.19
N TYR A 312 3.89 19.16 -19.06
CA TYR A 312 3.80 20.17 -20.12
C TYR A 312 4.98 21.15 -19.97
N PRO A 313 5.36 21.89 -21.03
CA PRO A 313 6.46 22.84 -20.95
C PRO A 313 6.20 23.97 -19.95
N GLU A 314 7.13 24.20 -19.03
CA GLU A 314 7.19 25.40 -18.19
C GLU A 314 7.79 26.54 -19.02
N THR A 315 6.95 27.48 -19.45
CA THR A 315 7.35 28.54 -20.39
C THR A 315 7.91 29.79 -19.71
N ASP A 316 7.79 29.90 -18.37
CA ASP A 316 8.29 31.06 -17.63
C ASP A 316 9.83 31.04 -17.49
N LEU A 317 10.45 29.87 -17.65
CA LEU A 317 11.90 29.70 -17.59
C LEU A 317 12.49 29.48 -19.00
N PRO A 318 13.53 30.22 -19.39
CA PRO A 318 14.19 30.01 -20.66
C PRO A 318 14.99 28.69 -20.65
N PRO A 319 15.22 28.07 -21.83
CA PRO A 319 16.13 26.94 -21.94
C PRO A 319 17.55 27.29 -21.44
N ILE A 320 18.15 26.39 -20.67
CA ILE A 320 19.52 26.52 -20.17
C ILE A 320 20.44 25.63 -21.03
N ALA A 321 21.38 26.24 -21.73
CA ALA A 321 22.39 25.50 -22.50
C ALA A 321 23.58 25.13 -21.59
N ILE A 322 23.84 23.83 -21.46
CA ILE A 322 25.05 23.31 -20.80
C ILE A 322 26.17 23.33 -21.84
N LYS A 323 27.28 24.00 -21.51
CA LYS A 323 28.45 24.16 -22.40
C LYS A 323 29.56 23.18 -22.06
#